data_AF-A0A7X6U0Z6-F1
#
_entry.id   AF-A0A7X6U0Z6-F1
#
_cell.length_a   1.000
_cell.length_b   1.000
_cell.length_c   1.000
_cell.angle_alpha   90.00
_cell.angle_beta   90.00
_cell.angle_gamma   90.00
#
_symmetry.space_group_name_H-M   'P 1'
#
loop_
_entity.id
_entity.type
_entity.pdbx_description
1 polymer ?
#
loop_
_entity_poly.entity_id
_entity_poly.type
_entity_poly.pdbx_seq_one_letter_code
_entity_poly.pdbx_strand_id
1 'polypeptide(L)'
;TIILCEADGSKRKPLKAHADHEPVIPKTTDLTLIILGLSGLGKALDESCVHRAHIFSQATGLKAGEAIEIPHLIALLRSGLFFKGVPPTSEIAVVFNQLDCLEENQRTGGIMGELAARILDIPEVSAVFFNGLDKGEQKTWYGQSKNSKQAAPFSAVILAAGMSERMGRNKLLLPLDDQLVICQTVSRVLASHIRDLVVVLGFEAGPVKKAVESLTKQNPEAGVTFVTNDRYREGQGTSVACGTRQLAENSLACFYVPGDQPFVSPLLMRHLMEEFETGMILVPVIDGTRSSPVLFDRRYYGELSALTGDTGGRQVIQKLPHTVIEIPGYDLPDGFDIDTPEDYEKALKLE
;
A
#
# COMPACT_ATOMS: atom_id res chain seq x y z
N THR A 1 -15.37 -8.97 4.69
CA THR A 1 -15.83 -9.87 3.59
C THR A 1 -14.68 -10.10 2.65
N ILE A 2 -14.47 -11.33 2.17
CA ILE A 2 -13.46 -11.63 1.15
C ILE A 2 -14.20 -11.76 -0.19
N ILE A 3 -13.76 -11.03 -1.21
CA ILE A 3 -14.28 -11.13 -2.57
C ILE A 3 -13.16 -11.70 -3.44
N LEU A 4 -13.44 -12.81 -4.14
CA LEU A 4 -12.51 -13.40 -5.10
C LEU A 4 -12.94 -13.01 -6.51
N CYS A 5 -12.01 -12.44 -7.28
CA CYS A 5 -12.22 -12.05 -8.66
C CYS A 5 -11.21 -12.79 -9.56
N GLU A 6 -11.69 -13.61 -10.48
CA GLU A 6 -10.84 -14.20 -11.53
C GLU A 6 -10.61 -13.12 -12.61
N ALA A 7 -9.40 -12.57 -12.66
CA ALA A 7 -9.05 -11.45 -13.54
C ALA A 7 -8.78 -11.87 -15.00
N ASP A 8 -8.45 -13.14 -15.24
CA ASP A 8 -8.15 -13.70 -16.56
C ASP A 8 -8.10 -15.24 -16.55
N GLY A 9 -8.21 -15.88 -17.72
CA GLY A 9 -8.32 -17.34 -17.85
C GLY A 9 -7.31 -17.97 -18.83
N SER A 10 -6.88 -19.21 -18.56
CA SER A 10 -5.93 -19.94 -19.42
C SER A 10 -6.58 -20.72 -20.57
N LYS A 11 -7.91 -20.65 -20.76
CA LYS A 11 -8.68 -21.56 -21.62
C LYS A 11 -8.44 -23.05 -21.28
N ARG A 12 -8.28 -23.34 -19.99
CA ARG A 12 -7.95 -24.69 -19.44
C ARG A 12 -6.59 -25.24 -19.87
N LYS A 13 -5.71 -24.40 -20.44
CA LYS A 13 -4.33 -24.78 -20.73
C LYS A 13 -3.46 -24.68 -19.46
N PRO A 14 -2.39 -25.48 -19.34
CA PRO A 14 -1.48 -25.45 -18.19
C PRO A 14 -0.90 -24.07 -17.89
N LEU A 15 -0.51 -23.33 -18.93
CA LEU A 15 0.16 -22.03 -18.81
C LEU A 15 -0.53 -20.98 -19.69
N LYS A 16 -0.26 -19.71 -19.39
CA LYS A 16 -0.77 -18.56 -20.14
C LYS A 16 0.24 -17.42 -20.17
N ALA A 17 0.14 -16.57 -21.18
CA ALA A 17 0.74 -15.25 -21.20
C ALA A 17 -0.37 -14.21 -21.41
N HIS A 18 -0.27 -13.06 -20.73
CA HIS A 18 -1.26 -11.99 -20.86
C HIS A 18 -1.05 -11.21 -22.15
N ALA A 19 -2.17 -10.88 -22.82
CA ALA A 19 -2.18 -9.92 -23.92
C ALA A 19 -2.28 -8.49 -23.37
N ASP A 20 -2.16 -7.48 -24.23
CA ASP A 20 -2.14 -6.09 -23.79
C ASP A 20 -3.38 -5.61 -23.03
N HIS A 21 -4.53 -6.27 -23.17
CA HIS A 21 -5.78 -5.90 -22.50
C HIS A 21 -6.08 -6.76 -21.25
N GLU A 22 -5.17 -7.67 -20.89
CA GLU A 22 -5.29 -8.54 -19.72
C GLU A 22 -4.06 -8.37 -18.82
N PRO A 23 -4.18 -8.67 -17.51
CA PRO A 23 -5.39 -9.07 -16.79
C PRO A 23 -6.27 -7.85 -16.46
N VAL A 24 -7.59 -8.07 -16.29
CA VAL A 24 -8.50 -7.01 -15.84
C VAL A 24 -8.61 -7.08 -14.32
N ILE A 25 -7.79 -6.29 -13.63
CA ILE A 25 -7.72 -6.27 -12.17
C ILE A 25 -8.48 -5.03 -11.66
N PRO A 26 -9.43 -5.17 -10.71
CA PRO A 26 -10.04 -4.03 -10.06
C PRO A 26 -9.01 -3.13 -9.37
N LYS A 27 -9.18 -1.80 -9.45
CA LYS A 27 -8.29 -0.83 -8.78
C LYS A 27 -8.22 -1.04 -7.26
N THR A 28 -9.31 -1.51 -6.66
CA THR A 28 -9.46 -1.74 -5.21
C THR A 28 -8.92 -3.10 -4.75
N THR A 29 -8.06 -3.77 -5.51
CA THR A 29 -7.53 -5.09 -5.15
C THR A 29 -6.43 -4.98 -4.09
N ASP A 30 -6.63 -5.64 -2.94
CA ASP A 30 -5.64 -5.72 -1.85
C ASP A 30 -4.55 -6.78 -2.09
N LEU A 31 -4.91 -7.90 -2.74
CA LEU A 31 -4.03 -9.03 -2.99
C LEU A 31 -4.28 -9.61 -4.39
N THR A 32 -3.21 -9.64 -5.20
CA THR A 32 -3.20 -10.26 -6.51
C THR A 32 -2.48 -11.60 -6.45
N LEU A 33 -3.17 -12.67 -6.87
CA LEU A 33 -2.61 -14.01 -6.96
C LEU A 33 -2.27 -14.34 -8.42
N ILE A 34 -0.98 -14.45 -8.73
CA ILE A 34 -0.51 -14.92 -10.05
C ILE A 34 -0.41 -16.44 -9.99
N ILE A 35 -1.28 -17.14 -10.72
CA ILE A 35 -1.34 -18.61 -10.70
C ILE A 35 -0.68 -19.19 -11.95
N LEU A 36 0.36 -20.02 -11.76
CA LEU A 36 1.07 -20.73 -12.81
C LEU A 36 0.91 -22.25 -12.63
N GLY A 37 0.41 -22.95 -13.65
CA GLY A 37 0.22 -24.41 -13.61
C GLY A 37 1.49 -25.18 -13.98
N LEU A 38 2.03 -25.96 -13.04
CA LEU A 38 3.25 -26.76 -13.23
C LEU A 38 3.05 -27.97 -14.15
N SER A 39 1.81 -28.34 -14.47
CA SER A 39 1.50 -29.42 -15.43
C SER A 39 1.96 -29.14 -16.86
N GLY A 40 2.44 -27.92 -17.16
CA GLY A 40 3.03 -27.54 -18.44
C GLY A 40 4.53 -27.80 -18.54
N LEU A 41 5.22 -28.06 -17.43
CA LEU A 41 6.66 -28.30 -17.43
C LEU A 41 7.01 -29.60 -18.16
N GLY A 42 8.11 -29.58 -18.91
CA GLY A 42 8.57 -30.68 -19.77
C GLY A 42 7.79 -30.83 -21.08
N LYS A 43 6.67 -30.12 -21.26
CA LYS A 43 5.89 -30.13 -22.51
C LYS A 43 6.45 -29.12 -23.51
N ALA A 44 6.23 -29.39 -24.80
CA ALA A 44 6.62 -28.49 -25.87
C ALA A 44 5.84 -27.16 -25.81
N LEU A 45 6.51 -26.06 -26.15
CA LEU A 45 5.87 -24.76 -26.33
C LEU A 45 5.00 -24.77 -27.59
N ASP A 46 3.70 -24.93 -27.40
CA ASP A 46 2.68 -24.83 -28.43
C ASP A 46 1.33 -24.32 -27.88
N GLU A 47 0.36 -24.13 -28.77
CA GLU A 47 -0.99 -23.70 -28.40
C GLU A 47 -1.82 -24.80 -27.71
N SER A 48 -1.35 -26.02 -27.56
CA SER A 48 -2.01 -27.01 -26.69
C SER A 48 -1.61 -26.83 -25.22
N CYS A 49 -0.38 -26.39 -24.97
CA CYS A 49 0.18 -26.24 -23.63
C CYS A 49 0.08 -24.80 -23.08
N VAL A 50 0.22 -23.78 -23.93
CA VAL A 50 0.26 -22.38 -23.51
C VAL A 50 -0.84 -21.57 -24.19
N HIS A 51 -1.60 -20.80 -23.41
CA HIS A 51 -2.52 -19.81 -23.97
C HIS A 51 -1.71 -18.61 -24.45
N ARG A 52 -1.71 -18.36 -25.78
CA ARG A 52 -0.90 -17.33 -26.46
C ARG A 52 0.59 -17.67 -26.42
N ALA A 53 0.93 -18.82 -27.00
CA ALA A 53 2.29 -19.35 -27.02
C ALA A 53 3.31 -18.39 -27.66
N HIS A 54 2.88 -17.56 -28.62
CA HIS A 54 3.74 -16.55 -29.24
C HIS A 54 4.18 -15.45 -28.26
N ILE A 55 3.30 -14.99 -27.35
CA ILE A 55 3.65 -13.99 -26.34
C ILE A 55 4.61 -14.61 -25.32
N PHE A 56 4.33 -15.84 -24.90
CA PHE A 56 5.22 -16.61 -24.03
C PHE A 56 6.62 -16.75 -24.65
N SER A 57 6.70 -17.10 -25.93
CA SER A 57 7.95 -17.21 -26.68
C SER A 57 8.72 -15.89 -26.67
N GLN A 58 8.06 -14.76 -26.95
CA GLN A 58 8.69 -13.43 -26.93
C GLN A 58 9.21 -13.04 -25.54
N ALA A 59 8.45 -13.34 -24.49
CA ALA A 59 8.82 -12.99 -23.12
C ALA A 59 9.94 -13.86 -22.53
N THR A 60 10.04 -15.12 -22.97
CA THR A 60 10.97 -16.10 -22.39
C THR A 60 12.17 -16.42 -23.28
N GLY A 61 12.10 -16.10 -24.57
CA GLY A 61 13.07 -16.52 -25.59
C GLY A 61 12.95 -17.98 -26.04
N LEU A 62 12.01 -18.76 -25.46
CA LEU A 62 11.79 -20.17 -25.80
C LEU A 62 11.19 -20.30 -27.20
N LYS A 63 11.73 -21.18 -28.05
CA LYS A 63 11.20 -21.39 -29.41
C LYS A 63 10.04 -22.39 -29.40
N ALA A 64 9.16 -22.26 -30.38
CA ALA A 64 8.06 -23.20 -30.57
C ALA A 64 8.60 -24.64 -30.70
N GLY A 65 7.97 -25.58 -29.99
CA GLY A 65 8.36 -26.98 -29.95
C GLY A 65 9.42 -27.34 -28.90
N GLU A 66 10.14 -26.37 -28.33
CA GLU A 66 11.11 -26.63 -27.25
C GLU A 66 10.39 -26.87 -25.91
N ALA A 67 11.01 -27.66 -25.03
CA ALA A 67 10.42 -28.02 -23.74
C ALA A 67 10.38 -26.82 -22.79
N ILE A 68 9.24 -26.63 -22.12
CA ILE A 68 9.07 -25.59 -21.11
C ILE A 68 9.73 -26.05 -19.81
N GLU A 69 10.48 -25.16 -19.19
CA GLU A 69 11.28 -25.43 -18.00
C GLU A 69 11.12 -24.30 -16.99
N ILE A 70 11.53 -24.55 -15.74
CA ILE A 70 11.47 -23.57 -14.65
C ILE A 70 12.12 -22.21 -15.02
N PRO A 71 13.31 -22.14 -15.66
CA PRO A 71 13.89 -20.87 -16.05
C PRO A 71 12.98 -20.02 -16.96
N HIS A 72 12.16 -20.66 -17.81
CA HIS A 72 11.21 -19.97 -18.66
C HIS A 72 10.06 -19.35 -17.86
N LEU A 73 9.57 -20.01 -16.79
CA LEU A 73 8.56 -19.43 -15.91
C LEU A 73 9.10 -18.21 -15.14
N ILE A 74 10.36 -18.28 -14.70
CA ILE A 74 11.04 -17.15 -14.05
C ILE A 74 11.20 -15.98 -15.04
N ALA A 75 11.64 -16.27 -16.26
CA ALA A 75 11.78 -15.26 -17.31
C ALA A 75 10.44 -14.59 -17.63
N LEU A 76 9.36 -15.38 -17.70
CA LEU A 76 8.02 -14.87 -17.93
C LEU A 76 7.57 -13.93 -16.81
N LEU A 77 7.79 -14.27 -15.53
CA LEU A 77 7.49 -13.37 -14.41
C LEU A 77 8.32 -12.08 -14.48
N ARG A 78 9.63 -12.20 -14.78
CA ARG A 78 10.54 -11.05 -14.93
C ARG A 78 10.24 -10.15 -16.11
N SER A 79 9.48 -10.63 -17.10
CA SER A 79 9.02 -9.80 -18.22
C SER A 79 8.03 -8.71 -17.82
N GLY A 80 7.42 -8.82 -16.63
CA GLY A 80 6.44 -7.85 -16.13
C GLY A 80 5.01 -8.04 -16.66
N LEU A 81 4.78 -9.00 -17.59
CA LEU A 81 3.47 -9.24 -18.19
C LEU A 81 2.35 -9.54 -17.17
N PHE A 82 2.69 -10.16 -16.04
CA PHE A 82 1.72 -10.47 -14.99
C PHE A 82 1.45 -9.33 -14.02
N PHE A 83 2.26 -8.26 -14.05
CA PHE A 83 2.15 -7.12 -13.12
C PHE A 83 1.37 -5.96 -13.74
N LYS A 84 1.04 -6.04 -15.04
CA LYS A 84 0.26 -5.03 -15.73
C LYS A 84 -1.13 -4.89 -15.08
N GLY A 85 -1.51 -3.65 -14.77
CA GLY A 85 -2.81 -3.34 -14.19
C GLY A 85 -2.95 -3.70 -12.72
N VAL A 86 -1.90 -4.26 -12.08
CA VAL A 86 -1.91 -4.50 -10.63
C VAL A 86 -1.86 -3.15 -9.91
N PRO A 87 -2.81 -2.85 -9.01
CA PRO A 87 -2.80 -1.61 -8.24
C PRO A 87 -1.53 -1.51 -7.39
N PRO A 88 -0.93 -0.31 -7.22
CA PRO A 88 0.22 -0.10 -6.33
C PRO A 88 -0.05 -0.49 -4.86
N THR A 89 -1.32 -0.53 -4.46
CA THR A 89 -1.79 -0.96 -3.15
C THR A 89 -1.90 -2.49 -3.00
N SER A 90 -1.87 -3.24 -4.11
CA SER A 90 -2.03 -4.68 -4.10
C SER A 90 -0.72 -5.36 -3.74
N GLU A 91 -0.72 -6.21 -2.74
CA GLU A 91 0.34 -7.22 -2.59
C GLU A 91 0.25 -8.23 -3.74
N ILE A 92 1.40 -8.80 -4.13
CA ILE A 92 1.45 -9.81 -5.18
C ILE A 92 2.02 -11.10 -4.60
N ALA A 93 1.27 -12.19 -4.73
CA ALA A 93 1.76 -13.52 -4.45
C ALA A 93 1.74 -14.39 -5.71
N VAL A 94 2.84 -15.10 -5.95
CA VAL A 94 2.95 -16.07 -7.04
C VAL A 94 2.63 -17.46 -6.49
N VAL A 95 1.66 -18.13 -7.11
CA VAL A 95 1.25 -19.49 -6.74
C VAL A 95 1.57 -20.44 -7.89
N PHE A 96 2.54 -21.31 -7.67
CA PHE A 96 2.79 -22.45 -8.55
C PHE A 96 1.85 -23.58 -8.16
N ASN A 97 0.82 -23.80 -8.97
CA ASN A 97 -0.18 -24.84 -8.72
C ASN A 97 0.17 -26.13 -9.48
N GLN A 98 -0.47 -27.24 -9.09
CA GLN A 98 -0.30 -28.56 -9.71
C GLN A 98 1.11 -29.14 -9.51
N LEU A 99 1.72 -28.90 -8.35
CA LEU A 99 3.03 -29.45 -7.99
C LEU A 99 3.06 -30.99 -8.08
N ASP A 100 1.94 -31.64 -7.80
CA ASP A 100 1.74 -33.09 -7.89
C ASP A 100 1.91 -33.66 -9.31
N CYS A 101 1.91 -32.82 -10.35
CA CYS A 101 2.23 -33.22 -11.72
C CYS A 101 3.73 -33.42 -11.96
N LEU A 102 4.60 -32.98 -11.05
CA LEU A 102 6.05 -33.15 -11.16
C LEU A 102 6.52 -34.48 -10.58
N GLU A 103 7.71 -34.93 -10.99
CA GLU A 103 8.32 -36.13 -10.40
C GLU A 103 8.66 -35.91 -8.92
N GLU A 104 8.70 -36.96 -8.11
CA GLU A 104 8.97 -36.84 -6.65
C GLU A 104 10.32 -36.20 -6.34
N ASN A 105 11.36 -36.49 -7.14
CA ASN A 105 12.69 -35.90 -7.05
C ASN A 105 12.70 -34.38 -7.33
N GLN A 106 11.69 -33.86 -8.04
CA GLN A 106 11.51 -32.43 -8.33
C GLN A 106 10.69 -31.71 -7.23
N ARG A 107 10.05 -32.47 -6.33
CA ARG A 107 9.16 -31.97 -5.26
C ARG A 107 9.85 -31.85 -3.90
N THR A 108 11.15 -31.51 -3.88
CA THR A 108 11.87 -31.34 -2.61
C THR A 108 11.81 -29.91 -2.10
N GLY A 109 11.76 -29.74 -0.77
CA GLY A 109 11.72 -28.41 -0.15
C GLY A 109 12.94 -27.54 -0.48
N GLY A 110 14.10 -28.15 -0.75
CA GLY A 110 15.31 -27.43 -1.17
C GLY A 110 15.15 -26.77 -2.54
N ILE A 111 14.66 -27.52 -3.54
CA ILE A 111 14.40 -26.99 -4.89
C ILE A 111 13.34 -25.87 -4.83
N MET A 112 12.27 -26.07 -4.06
CA MET A 112 11.22 -25.06 -3.90
C MET A 112 11.75 -23.79 -3.22
N GLY A 113 12.61 -23.92 -2.21
CA GLY A 113 13.23 -22.77 -1.55
C GLY A 113 14.16 -21.98 -2.46
N GLU A 114 14.99 -22.64 -3.26
CA GLU A 114 15.85 -21.98 -4.25
C GLU A 114 15.04 -21.23 -5.32
N LEU A 115 13.95 -21.85 -5.80
CA LEU A 115 13.05 -21.21 -6.75
C LEU A 115 12.30 -20.03 -6.11
N ALA A 116 11.78 -20.20 -4.90
CA ALA A 116 11.12 -19.14 -4.16
C ALA A 116 12.04 -17.93 -3.98
N ALA A 117 13.31 -18.14 -3.58
CA ALA A 117 14.29 -17.07 -3.45
C ALA A 117 14.46 -16.27 -4.76
N ARG A 118 14.61 -16.96 -5.91
CA ARG A 118 14.78 -16.31 -7.22
C ARG A 118 13.54 -15.53 -7.70
N ILE A 119 12.35 -15.95 -7.28
CA ILE A 119 11.10 -15.24 -7.56
C ILE A 119 10.91 -14.08 -6.58
N LEU A 120 11.27 -14.24 -5.32
CA LEU A 120 11.24 -13.16 -4.33
C LEU A 120 12.28 -12.06 -4.64
N ASP A 121 13.32 -12.35 -5.42
CA ASP A 121 14.21 -11.31 -5.98
C ASP A 121 13.50 -10.37 -6.97
N ILE A 122 12.29 -10.71 -7.45
CA ILE A 122 11.46 -9.80 -8.24
C ILE A 122 10.88 -8.75 -7.28
N PRO A 123 11.14 -7.44 -7.48
CA PRO A 123 10.75 -6.40 -6.54
C PRO A 123 9.26 -6.43 -6.16
N GLU A 124 8.40 -6.64 -7.15
CA GLU A 124 6.94 -6.59 -7.04
C GLU A 124 6.33 -7.77 -6.28
N VAL A 125 7.04 -8.91 -6.19
CA VAL A 125 6.48 -10.14 -5.59
C VAL A 125 6.73 -10.18 -4.09
N SER A 126 5.66 -10.24 -3.29
CA SER A 126 5.73 -10.29 -1.82
C SER A 126 5.78 -11.71 -1.27
N ALA A 127 5.20 -12.68 -1.97
CA ALA A 127 5.15 -14.08 -1.52
C ALA A 127 5.14 -15.09 -2.67
N VAL A 128 5.57 -16.31 -2.37
CA VAL A 128 5.59 -17.44 -3.30
C VAL A 128 5.06 -18.69 -2.59
N PHE A 129 4.17 -19.42 -3.26
CA PHE A 129 3.58 -20.65 -2.77
C PHE A 129 3.65 -21.75 -3.82
N PHE A 130 3.84 -22.98 -3.35
CA PHE A 130 3.81 -24.20 -4.18
C PHE A 130 2.68 -25.10 -3.69
N ASN A 131 1.67 -25.24 -4.54
CA ASN A 131 0.43 -25.93 -4.23
C ASN A 131 0.24 -27.13 -5.16
N GLY A 132 -0.42 -28.16 -4.66
CA GLY A 132 -0.79 -29.33 -5.44
C GLY A 132 -1.68 -30.26 -4.63
N LEU A 133 -1.99 -31.41 -5.20
CA LEU A 133 -2.76 -32.45 -4.53
C LEU A 133 -1.87 -33.39 -3.71
N ASP A 134 -2.34 -33.78 -2.53
CA ASP A 134 -1.81 -34.89 -1.74
C ASP A 134 -2.99 -35.82 -1.41
N LYS A 135 -2.99 -37.04 -1.96
CA LYS A 135 -4.08 -38.01 -1.81
C LYS A 135 -5.49 -37.45 -2.15
N GLY A 136 -5.55 -36.54 -3.12
CA GLY A 136 -6.80 -35.92 -3.58
C GLY A 136 -7.22 -34.65 -2.83
N GLU A 137 -6.48 -34.25 -1.80
CA GLU A 137 -6.72 -33.01 -1.06
C GLU A 137 -5.73 -31.92 -1.46
N GLN A 138 -6.19 -30.66 -1.44
CA GLN A 138 -5.33 -29.50 -1.71
C GLN A 138 -4.30 -29.32 -0.58
N LYS A 139 -3.03 -29.19 -0.94
CA LYS A 139 -1.92 -29.00 -0.02
C LYS A 139 -0.97 -27.92 -0.50
N THR A 140 -0.60 -27.03 0.41
CA THR A 140 0.55 -26.13 0.24
C THR A 140 1.80 -26.88 0.70
N TRP A 141 2.71 -27.17 -0.22
CA TRP A 141 3.93 -27.93 0.06
C TRP A 141 5.08 -27.03 0.52
N TYR A 142 5.08 -25.79 0.04
CA TYR A 142 6.07 -24.78 0.41
C TYR A 142 5.45 -23.39 0.29
N GLY A 143 5.83 -22.49 1.19
CA GLY A 143 5.44 -21.09 1.15
C GLY A 143 6.55 -20.24 1.75
N GLN A 144 6.84 -19.12 1.09
CA GLN A 144 7.81 -18.13 1.59
C GLN A 144 7.33 -16.74 1.21
N SER A 145 7.35 -15.82 2.19
CA SER A 145 7.08 -14.41 1.98
C SER A 145 8.32 -13.57 2.30
N LYS A 146 8.40 -12.37 1.71
CA LYS A 146 9.31 -11.34 2.20
C LYS A 146 8.89 -10.96 3.61
N ASN A 147 9.84 -10.82 4.53
CA ASN A 147 9.54 -10.28 5.85
C ASN A 147 8.89 -8.89 5.68
N SER A 148 7.72 -8.71 6.30
CA SER A 148 6.83 -7.54 6.26
C SER A 148 7.43 -6.20 6.72
N LYS A 149 8.76 -6.11 6.84
CA LYS A 149 9.50 -4.86 7.08
C LYS A 149 9.92 -4.15 5.79
N GLN A 150 9.61 -4.68 4.61
CA GLN A 150 9.68 -3.86 3.40
C GLN A 150 8.58 -2.81 3.53
N ALA A 151 8.99 -1.53 3.69
CA ALA A 151 8.05 -0.44 3.89
C ALA A 151 7.00 -0.47 2.78
N ALA A 152 5.73 -0.34 3.16
CA ALA A 152 4.63 -0.21 2.21
C ALA A 152 4.96 0.94 1.24
N PRO A 153 4.56 0.85 -0.04
CA PRO A 153 4.86 1.89 -1.03
C PRO A 153 4.31 3.26 -0.62
N PHE A 154 3.30 3.30 0.24
CA PHE A 154 2.71 4.52 0.78
C PHE A 154 2.90 4.63 2.29
N SER A 155 3.31 5.82 2.72
CA SER A 155 3.47 6.16 4.12
C SER A 155 2.46 7.23 4.55
N ALA A 156 2.29 7.44 5.85
CA ALA A 156 1.56 8.60 6.36
C ALA A 156 2.36 9.33 7.44
N VAL A 157 2.24 10.64 7.48
CA VAL A 157 2.70 11.52 8.55
C VAL A 157 1.46 12.12 9.21
N ILE A 158 1.21 11.74 10.46
CA ILE A 158 0.21 12.39 11.30
C ILE A 158 0.86 13.55 12.05
N LEU A 159 0.32 14.74 11.84
CA LEU A 159 0.76 15.98 12.46
C LEU A 159 0.05 16.17 13.81
N ALA A 160 0.68 15.70 14.89
CA ALA A 160 0.14 15.69 16.25
C ALA A 160 0.89 16.64 17.21
N ALA A 161 1.48 17.71 16.67
CA ALA A 161 2.32 18.64 17.42
C ALA A 161 1.62 19.94 17.85
N GLY A 162 0.36 20.14 17.46
CA GLY A 162 -0.39 21.39 17.67
C GLY A 162 -0.68 21.72 19.12
N MET A 163 -0.62 23.02 19.46
CA MET A 163 -0.77 23.51 20.84
C MET A 163 -2.22 23.61 21.34
N SER A 164 -3.21 23.49 20.45
CA SER A 164 -4.64 23.59 20.81
C SER A 164 -5.01 24.89 21.53
N GLU A 165 -4.39 26.03 21.17
CA GLU A 165 -4.54 27.29 21.91
C GLU A 165 -6.00 27.76 22.01
N ARG A 166 -6.76 27.65 20.92
CA ARG A 166 -8.20 27.99 20.88
C ARG A 166 -9.08 27.07 21.73
N MET A 167 -8.61 25.85 22.01
CA MET A 167 -9.35 24.86 22.81
C MET A 167 -9.08 25.01 24.32
N GLY A 168 -7.97 25.64 24.70
CA GLY A 168 -7.52 25.73 26.10
C GLY A 168 -7.06 24.41 26.74
N ARG A 169 -7.23 23.29 26.03
CA ARG A 169 -6.81 21.93 26.39
C ARG A 169 -6.41 21.19 25.12
N ASN A 170 -5.59 20.16 25.26
CA ASN A 170 -5.11 19.40 24.09
C ASN A 170 -6.24 18.63 23.41
N LYS A 171 -6.62 19.08 22.22
CA LYS A 171 -7.75 18.51 21.44
C LYS A 171 -7.56 17.05 21.07
N LEU A 172 -6.31 16.64 20.87
CA LEU A 172 -5.94 15.28 20.47
C LEU A 172 -6.29 14.25 21.56
N LEU A 173 -6.33 14.69 22.82
CA LEU A 173 -6.59 13.86 23.99
C LEU A 173 -8.05 13.94 24.47
N LEU A 174 -8.93 14.57 23.70
CA LEU A 174 -10.35 14.61 24.03
C LEU A 174 -11.02 13.28 23.66
N PRO A 175 -11.96 12.81 24.49
CA PRO A 175 -12.76 11.64 24.16
C PRO A 175 -13.66 11.97 22.98
N LEU A 176 -13.65 11.13 21.97
CA LEU A 176 -14.62 11.11 20.88
C LEU A 176 -15.04 9.66 20.76
N ASP A 177 -16.30 9.41 21.13
CA ASP A 177 -16.89 8.08 21.30
C ASP A 177 -16.15 7.24 22.34
N ASP A 178 -15.71 6.03 21.98
CA ASP A 178 -14.93 5.12 22.82
C ASP A 178 -13.41 5.35 22.70
N GLN A 179 -12.98 6.34 21.93
CA GLN A 179 -11.57 6.63 21.66
C GLN A 179 -11.18 8.08 21.98
N LEU A 180 -9.89 8.38 21.87
CA LEU A 180 -9.42 9.77 21.82
C LEU A 180 -9.39 10.23 20.36
N VAL A 181 -9.54 11.54 20.11
CA VAL A 181 -9.47 12.14 18.76
C VAL A 181 -8.25 11.64 17.96
N ILE A 182 -7.06 11.62 18.57
CA ILE A 182 -5.85 11.12 17.89
C ILE A 182 -5.91 9.61 17.61
N CYS A 183 -6.50 8.83 18.51
CA CYS A 183 -6.64 7.38 18.35
C CYS A 183 -7.61 7.06 17.21
N GLN A 184 -8.71 7.81 17.08
CA GLN A 184 -9.66 7.63 15.99
C GLN A 184 -9.02 8.00 14.65
N THR A 185 -8.28 9.11 14.59
CA THR A 185 -7.50 9.51 13.40
C THR A 185 -6.50 8.41 13.00
N VAL A 186 -5.69 7.91 13.95
CA VAL A 186 -4.72 6.82 13.69
C VAL A 186 -5.42 5.56 13.23
N SER A 187 -6.50 5.14 13.89
CA SER A 187 -7.27 3.96 13.52
C SER A 187 -7.76 4.02 12.07
N ARG A 188 -8.28 5.17 11.64
CA ARG A 188 -8.78 5.37 10.27
C ARG A 188 -7.65 5.39 9.24
N VAL A 189 -6.51 6.03 9.57
CA VAL A 189 -5.31 5.97 8.71
C VAL A 189 -4.84 4.52 8.54
N LEU A 190 -4.77 3.72 9.61
CA LEU A 190 -4.37 2.31 9.52
C LEU A 190 -5.40 1.44 8.76
N ALA A 191 -6.69 1.76 8.87
CA ALA A 191 -7.76 1.12 8.12
C ALA A 191 -7.70 1.40 6.61
N SER A 192 -6.90 2.38 6.17
CA SER A 192 -6.63 2.64 4.75
C SER A 192 -5.51 1.78 4.16
N HIS A 193 -4.99 0.80 4.91
CA HIS A 193 -3.85 -0.06 4.56
C HIS A 193 -2.46 0.61 4.64
N ILE A 194 -2.36 1.80 5.20
CA ILE A 194 -1.05 2.35 5.58
C ILE A 194 -0.43 1.48 6.68
N ARG A 195 0.83 1.10 6.46
CA ARG A 195 1.65 0.30 7.40
C ARG A 195 2.93 1.01 7.83
N ASP A 196 3.35 2.07 7.13
CA ASP A 196 4.45 2.95 7.53
C ASP A 196 3.87 4.29 7.99
N LEU A 197 3.72 4.45 9.30
CA LEU A 197 3.09 5.61 9.93
C LEU A 197 4.10 6.36 10.81
N VAL A 198 4.33 7.62 10.49
CA VAL A 198 5.09 8.55 11.32
C VAL A 198 4.11 9.44 12.09
N VAL A 199 4.24 9.50 13.41
CA VAL A 199 3.48 10.41 14.27
C VAL A 199 4.39 11.49 14.80
N VAL A 200 4.16 12.73 14.36
CA VAL A 200 4.94 13.90 14.76
C VAL A 200 4.35 14.50 16.03
N LEU A 201 5.09 14.40 17.12
CA LEU A 201 4.71 14.88 18.45
C LEU A 201 5.27 16.27 18.71
N GLY A 202 4.62 17.02 19.59
CA GLY A 202 5.06 18.35 20.01
C GLY A 202 4.52 18.70 21.39
N PHE A 203 3.57 19.63 21.44
CA PHE A 203 2.90 19.99 22.70
C PHE A 203 2.29 18.74 23.36
N GLU A 204 2.62 18.53 24.64
CA GLU A 204 2.23 17.34 25.42
C GLU A 204 2.52 15.99 24.73
N ALA A 205 3.71 15.86 24.13
CA ALA A 205 4.15 14.64 23.43
C ALA A 205 3.97 13.33 24.22
N GLY A 206 4.22 13.34 25.54
CA GLY A 206 4.16 12.13 26.37
C GLY A 206 2.77 11.49 26.42
N PRO A 207 1.72 12.21 26.86
CA PRO A 207 0.34 11.72 26.82
C PRO A 207 -0.14 11.29 25.43
N VAL A 208 0.14 12.06 24.38
CA VAL A 208 -0.26 11.73 23.00
C VAL A 208 0.41 10.44 22.52
N LYS A 209 1.72 10.30 22.75
CA LYS A 209 2.47 9.08 22.44
C LYS A 209 1.87 7.86 23.14
N LYS A 210 1.60 7.97 24.45
CA LYS A 210 1.05 6.86 25.24
C LYS A 210 -0.33 6.40 24.73
N ALA A 211 -1.17 7.35 24.29
CA ALA A 211 -2.47 7.03 23.70
C ALA A 211 -2.31 6.21 22.41
N VAL A 212 -1.49 6.69 21.49
CA VAL A 212 -1.24 6.02 20.19
C VAL A 212 -0.56 4.66 20.40
N GLU A 213 0.46 4.56 21.27
CA GLU A 213 1.12 3.29 21.59
C GLU A 213 0.15 2.26 22.18
N SER A 214 -0.79 2.69 23.02
CA SER A 214 -1.79 1.80 23.61
C SER A 214 -2.71 1.20 22.55
N LEU A 215 -3.12 2.01 21.56
CA LEU A 215 -3.91 1.58 20.41
C LEU A 215 -3.11 0.62 19.50
N THR A 216 -1.88 0.96 19.16
CA THR A 216 -1.11 0.25 18.13
C THR A 216 -0.47 -1.04 18.62
N LYS A 217 -0.35 -1.23 19.95
CA LYS A 217 0.03 -2.53 20.55
C LYS A 217 -0.87 -3.69 20.11
N GLN A 218 -2.11 -3.41 19.75
CA GLN A 218 -3.06 -4.41 19.28
C GLN A 218 -2.94 -4.69 17.77
N ASN A 219 -2.12 -3.92 17.05
CA ASN A 219 -1.91 -3.99 15.60
C ASN A 219 -0.41 -4.20 15.28
N PRO A 220 0.13 -5.42 15.46
CA PRO A 220 1.56 -5.69 15.31
C PRO A 220 2.10 -5.48 13.90
N GLU A 221 1.23 -5.41 12.90
CA GLU A 221 1.58 -5.16 11.49
C GLU A 221 1.78 -3.68 11.18
N ALA A 222 1.36 -2.76 12.06
CA ALA A 222 1.53 -1.33 11.86
C ALA A 222 2.93 -0.87 12.32
N GLY A 223 3.79 -0.49 11.39
CA GLY A 223 5.05 0.19 11.67
C GLY A 223 4.79 1.63 12.08
N VAL A 224 4.84 1.92 13.37
CA VAL A 224 4.60 3.27 13.92
C VAL A 224 5.89 3.87 14.46
N THR A 225 6.32 4.95 13.84
CA THR A 225 7.50 5.74 14.23
C THR A 225 7.05 7.02 14.91
N PHE A 226 7.50 7.25 16.14
CA PHE A 226 7.25 8.51 16.84
C PHE A 226 8.46 9.44 16.70
N VAL A 227 8.20 10.69 16.31
CA VAL A 227 9.24 11.72 16.23
C VAL A 227 8.78 12.98 16.97
N THR A 228 9.65 13.54 17.81
CA THR A 228 9.35 14.80 18.51
C THR A 228 9.89 15.96 17.69
N ASN A 229 9.03 16.93 17.38
CA ASN A 229 9.43 18.20 16.79
C ASN A 229 9.61 19.25 17.87
N ASP A 230 10.84 19.51 18.32
CA ASP A 230 11.11 20.55 19.35
C ASP A 230 10.78 21.98 18.88
N ARG A 231 10.62 22.17 17.56
CA ARG A 231 10.32 23.46 16.92
C ARG A 231 8.84 23.61 16.58
N TYR A 232 7.95 22.86 17.23
CA TYR A 232 6.50 22.88 16.96
C TYR A 232 5.86 24.28 17.10
N ARG A 233 6.47 25.17 17.88
CA ARG A 233 6.01 26.56 18.07
C ARG A 233 6.29 27.48 16.89
N GLU A 234 7.17 27.08 15.98
CA GLU A 234 7.55 27.88 14.81
C GLU A 234 6.61 27.70 13.62
N GLY A 235 5.57 26.86 13.77
CA GLY A 235 4.51 26.66 12.79
C GLY A 235 4.46 25.26 12.20
N GLN A 236 3.35 24.94 11.50
CA GLN A 236 3.08 23.60 10.99
C GLN A 236 4.16 23.06 10.01
N GLY A 237 4.85 23.95 9.29
CA GLY A 237 5.92 23.59 8.36
C GLY A 237 7.07 22.84 9.02
N THR A 238 7.42 23.16 10.26
CA THR A 238 8.50 22.43 10.98
C THR A 238 8.08 21.01 11.34
N SER A 239 6.79 20.78 11.59
CA SER A 239 6.23 19.45 11.88
C SER A 239 6.19 18.59 10.61
N VAL A 240 5.77 19.17 9.48
CA VAL A 240 5.85 18.51 8.17
C VAL A 240 7.29 18.09 7.90
N ALA A 241 8.23 19.03 7.97
CA ALA A 241 9.65 18.76 7.73
C ALA A 241 10.22 17.69 8.68
N CYS A 242 9.81 17.70 9.95
CA CYS A 242 10.23 16.71 10.94
C CYS A 242 9.73 15.31 10.58
N GLY A 243 8.45 15.16 10.21
CA GLY A 243 7.85 13.90 9.78
C GLY A 243 8.46 13.37 8.48
N THR A 244 8.62 14.22 7.47
CA THR A 244 9.20 13.83 6.16
C THR A 244 10.60 13.22 6.31
N ARG A 245 11.42 13.75 7.23
CA ARG A 245 12.79 13.23 7.48
C ARG A 245 12.83 11.83 8.06
N GLN A 246 11.70 11.29 8.55
CA GLN A 246 11.62 9.92 9.07
C GLN A 246 11.17 8.90 8.04
N LEU A 247 10.71 9.33 6.86
CA LEU A 247 10.16 8.45 5.84
C LEU A 247 11.23 7.53 5.26
N ALA A 248 10.88 6.26 5.05
CA ALA A 248 11.79 5.26 4.50
C ALA A 248 12.23 5.59 3.06
N GLU A 249 13.38 5.09 2.64
CA GLU A 249 13.91 5.34 1.30
C GLU A 249 13.06 4.76 0.17
N ASN A 250 12.31 3.70 0.45
CA ASN A 250 11.44 3.01 -0.51
C ASN A 250 9.98 3.49 -0.47
N SER A 251 9.64 4.48 0.35
CA SER A 251 8.32 5.13 0.32
C SER A 251 8.15 5.92 -1.00
N LEU A 252 7.19 5.51 -1.83
CA LEU A 252 6.87 6.14 -3.13
C LEU A 252 6.13 7.46 -2.95
N ALA A 253 5.25 7.54 -1.97
CA ALA A 253 4.49 8.74 -1.63
C ALA A 253 4.02 8.74 -0.18
N CYS A 254 3.71 9.92 0.35
CA CYS A 254 3.30 10.08 1.73
C CYS A 254 2.09 10.98 1.89
N PHE A 255 1.12 10.51 2.67
CA PHE A 255 0.01 11.31 3.17
C PHE A 255 0.44 12.22 4.30
N TYR A 256 -0.02 13.47 4.29
CA TYR A 256 0.04 14.35 5.45
C TYR A 256 -1.37 14.52 6.01
N VAL A 257 -1.55 14.11 7.26
CA VAL A 257 -2.84 14.04 7.95
C VAL A 257 -2.78 14.88 9.23
N PRO A 258 -3.65 15.89 9.44
CA PRO A 258 -3.77 16.54 10.72
C PRO A 258 -4.24 15.55 11.80
N GLY A 259 -3.65 15.58 12.99
CA GLY A 259 -4.00 14.66 14.08
C GLY A 259 -5.39 14.87 14.67
N ASP A 260 -6.04 15.98 14.32
CA ASP A 260 -7.34 16.47 14.77
C ASP A 260 -8.45 16.31 13.72
N GLN A 261 -8.21 15.48 12.70
CA GLN A 261 -9.21 15.05 11.71
C GLN A 261 -9.66 13.60 11.99
N PRO A 262 -10.46 13.36 13.05
CA PRO A 262 -10.87 12.00 13.44
C PRO A 262 -11.81 11.33 12.45
N PHE A 263 -12.32 12.07 11.46
CA PHE A 263 -13.26 11.58 10.46
C PHE A 263 -12.61 11.29 9.10
N VAL A 264 -11.28 11.46 8.96
CA VAL A 264 -10.53 11.18 7.72
C VAL A 264 -10.96 9.85 7.10
N SER A 265 -11.42 9.87 5.84
CA SER A 265 -11.99 8.68 5.22
C SER A 265 -10.91 7.67 4.81
N PRO A 266 -10.93 6.42 5.32
CA PRO A 266 -10.01 5.39 4.84
C PRO A 266 -10.23 5.05 3.36
N LEU A 267 -11.47 5.20 2.88
CA LEU A 267 -11.80 5.03 1.46
C LEU A 267 -11.17 6.14 0.62
N LEU A 268 -11.17 7.39 1.09
CA LEU A 268 -10.54 8.50 0.37
C LEU A 268 -9.06 8.26 0.22
N MET A 269 -8.40 7.89 1.32
CA MET A 269 -6.97 7.57 1.29
C MET A 269 -6.66 6.43 0.31
N ARG A 270 -7.46 5.36 0.28
CA ARG A 270 -7.31 4.29 -0.72
C ARG A 270 -7.48 4.81 -2.14
N HIS A 271 -8.53 5.58 -2.41
CA HIS A 271 -8.77 6.14 -3.73
C HIS A 271 -7.61 7.04 -4.20
N LEU A 272 -7.05 7.86 -3.30
CA LEU A 272 -5.87 8.67 -3.58
C LEU A 272 -4.63 7.79 -3.89
N MET A 273 -4.44 6.65 -3.21
CA MET A 273 -3.36 5.71 -3.56
C MET A 273 -3.58 5.02 -4.92
N GLU A 274 -4.84 4.74 -5.27
CA GLU A 274 -5.22 4.11 -6.54
C GLU A 274 -5.05 5.04 -7.75
N GLU A 275 -5.25 6.35 -7.56
CA GLU A 275 -5.05 7.38 -8.59
C GLU A 275 -3.61 7.92 -8.63
N PHE A 276 -2.72 7.40 -7.77
CA PHE A 276 -1.34 7.87 -7.69
C PHE A 276 -0.50 7.47 -8.91
N GLU A 277 0.10 8.47 -9.53
CA GLU A 277 1.21 8.30 -10.49
C GLU A 277 2.43 9.12 -10.07
N THR A 278 3.61 8.67 -10.51
CA THR A 278 4.87 9.33 -10.17
C THR A 278 4.89 10.80 -10.59
N GLY A 279 5.13 11.66 -9.61
CA GLY A 279 5.21 13.11 -9.78
C GLY A 279 3.94 13.88 -9.44
N MET A 280 2.87 13.20 -9.05
CA MET A 280 1.62 13.86 -8.64
C MET A 280 1.67 14.37 -7.20
N ILE A 281 0.87 15.41 -6.95
CA ILE A 281 0.38 15.79 -5.63
C ILE A 281 -1.14 15.64 -5.68
N LEU A 282 -1.70 14.69 -4.95
CA LEU A 282 -3.14 14.42 -4.96
C LEU A 282 -3.79 15.11 -3.76
N VAL A 283 -4.76 15.98 -4.04
CA VAL A 283 -5.45 16.80 -3.04
C VAL A 283 -6.96 16.51 -3.13
N PRO A 284 -7.60 16.08 -2.03
CA PRO A 284 -9.04 15.94 -2.02
C PRO A 284 -9.73 17.31 -2.02
N VAL A 285 -10.87 17.40 -2.70
CA VAL A 285 -11.73 18.60 -2.70
C VAL A 285 -13.09 18.25 -2.11
N ILE A 286 -13.42 18.89 -0.99
CA ILE A 286 -14.66 18.71 -0.23
C ILE A 286 -15.38 20.06 -0.20
N ASP A 287 -16.64 20.10 -0.63
CA ASP A 287 -17.43 21.32 -0.75
C ASP A 287 -16.70 22.46 -1.50
N GLY A 288 -15.99 22.10 -2.58
CA GLY A 288 -15.23 23.04 -3.41
C GLY A 288 -13.93 23.55 -2.77
N THR A 289 -13.54 23.03 -1.61
CA THR A 289 -12.35 23.43 -0.88
C THR A 289 -11.33 22.29 -0.82
N ARG A 290 -10.07 22.60 -1.14
CA ARG A 290 -8.94 21.67 -0.96
C ARG A 290 -8.80 21.29 0.50
N SER A 291 -8.79 19.99 0.77
CA SER A 291 -8.74 19.43 2.12
C SER A 291 -7.54 18.50 2.31
N SER A 292 -7.39 18.04 3.54
CA SER A 292 -6.51 16.92 3.90
C SER A 292 -7.30 15.60 3.81
N PRO A 293 -6.64 14.44 3.71
CA PRO A 293 -5.19 14.25 3.66
C PRO A 293 -4.64 14.46 2.25
N VAL A 294 -3.45 15.08 2.15
CA VAL A 294 -2.78 15.30 0.86
C VAL A 294 -1.70 14.26 0.66
N LEU A 295 -1.66 13.63 -0.52
CA LEU A 295 -0.64 12.66 -0.91
C LEU A 295 0.43 13.32 -1.77
N PHE A 296 1.68 13.27 -1.34
CA PHE A 296 2.82 13.81 -2.07
C PHE A 296 3.75 12.69 -2.56
N ASP A 297 4.09 12.72 -3.85
CA ASP A 297 5.18 11.92 -4.41
C ASP A 297 6.51 12.17 -3.69
N ARG A 298 7.32 11.11 -3.57
CA ARG A 298 8.65 11.13 -2.98
C ARG A 298 9.55 12.25 -3.51
N ARG A 299 9.42 12.63 -4.78
CA ARG A 299 10.24 13.70 -5.38
C ARG A 299 10.13 15.02 -4.62
N TYR A 300 9.02 15.25 -3.91
CA TYR A 300 8.78 16.46 -3.14
C TYR A 300 9.30 16.38 -1.70
N TYR A 301 9.89 15.25 -1.28
CA TYR A 301 10.39 15.08 0.08
C TYR A 301 11.56 16.04 0.36
N GLY A 302 12.33 16.41 -0.67
CA GLY A 302 13.37 17.44 -0.55
C GLY A 302 12.80 18.78 -0.10
N GLU A 303 11.79 19.29 -0.79
CA GLU A 303 11.11 20.54 -0.43
C GLU A 303 10.37 20.44 0.90
N LEU A 304 9.63 19.34 1.12
CA LEU A 304 8.85 19.12 2.35
C LEU A 304 9.75 19.05 3.59
N SER A 305 10.91 18.38 3.50
CA SER A 305 11.90 18.27 4.59
C SER A 305 12.60 19.58 4.94
N ALA A 306 12.51 20.59 4.06
CA ALA A 306 13.10 21.92 4.24
C ALA A 306 12.08 22.99 4.68
N LEU A 307 10.81 22.61 4.86
CA LEU A 307 9.76 23.57 5.24
C LEU A 307 10.00 24.21 6.62
N THR A 308 9.60 25.47 6.71
CA THR A 308 9.62 26.28 7.94
C THR A 308 8.38 27.17 7.98
N GLY A 309 8.10 27.79 9.12
CA GLY A 309 6.94 28.67 9.30
C GLY A 309 5.61 27.91 9.31
N ASP A 310 4.52 28.64 9.12
CA ASP A 310 3.19 28.15 9.50
C ASP A 310 2.33 27.58 8.35
N THR A 311 2.73 27.79 7.10
CA THR A 311 1.86 27.47 5.96
C THR A 311 1.88 25.98 5.57
N GLY A 312 2.75 25.16 6.19
CA GLY A 312 2.80 23.71 5.99
C GLY A 312 3.02 23.29 4.53
N GLY A 313 2.48 22.12 4.16
CA GLY A 313 2.57 21.58 2.80
C GLY A 313 1.92 22.45 1.72
N ARG A 314 1.03 23.39 2.09
CA ARG A 314 0.39 24.31 1.13
C ARG A 314 1.41 25.16 0.36
N GLN A 315 2.58 25.45 0.94
CA GLN A 315 3.65 26.18 0.25
C GLN A 315 4.19 25.42 -0.96
N VAL A 316 4.24 24.09 -0.88
CA VAL A 316 4.73 23.23 -1.98
C VAL A 316 3.69 23.19 -3.09
N ILE A 317 2.42 22.99 -2.72
CA ILE A 317 1.27 22.98 -3.64
C ILE A 317 1.19 24.28 -4.46
N GLN A 318 1.37 25.43 -3.81
CA GLN A 318 1.29 26.74 -4.48
C GLN A 318 2.43 26.99 -5.47
N LYS A 319 3.60 26.40 -5.27
CA LYS A 319 4.76 26.55 -6.16
C LYS A 319 4.66 25.70 -7.42
N LEU A 320 3.80 24.68 -7.42
CA LEU A 320 3.75 23.64 -8.45
C LEU A 320 2.32 23.34 -8.91
N PRO A 321 1.57 24.34 -9.43
CA PRO A 321 0.14 24.17 -9.72
C PRO A 321 -0.16 23.11 -10.78
N HIS A 322 0.78 22.82 -11.69
CA HIS A 322 0.60 21.86 -12.78
C HIS A 322 0.77 20.39 -12.36
N THR A 323 1.19 20.12 -11.13
CA THR A 323 1.35 18.75 -10.60
C THR A 323 0.29 18.40 -9.56
N VAL A 324 -0.61 19.32 -9.25
CA VAL A 324 -1.71 19.14 -8.30
C VAL A 324 -2.91 18.56 -9.04
N ILE A 325 -3.27 17.34 -8.68
CA ILE A 325 -4.45 16.66 -9.19
C ILE A 325 -5.52 16.70 -8.10
N GLU A 326 -6.65 17.31 -8.40
CA GLU A 326 -7.78 17.42 -7.49
C GLU A 326 -8.68 16.21 -7.65
N ILE A 327 -8.91 15.52 -6.54
CA ILE A 327 -9.77 14.33 -6.47
C ILE A 327 -11.03 14.71 -5.67
N PRO A 328 -12.25 14.44 -6.17
CA PRO A 328 -13.46 14.65 -5.39
C PRO A 328 -13.38 13.88 -4.07
N GLY A 329 -13.55 14.57 -2.95
CA GLY A 329 -13.66 13.93 -1.65
C GLY A 329 -14.99 13.19 -1.51
N TYR A 330 -15.11 12.38 -0.45
CA TYR A 330 -16.39 11.78 -0.09
C TYR A 330 -17.21 12.73 0.78
N ASP A 331 -18.51 12.43 0.96
CA ASP A 331 -19.42 13.23 1.77
C ASP A 331 -18.91 13.43 3.21
N LEU A 332 -19.35 14.52 3.83
CA LEU A 332 -19.05 14.89 5.21
C LEU A 332 -19.32 13.73 6.20
N PRO A 333 -18.55 13.62 7.30
CA PRO A 333 -17.64 14.64 7.84
C PRO A 333 -16.16 14.48 7.43
N ASP A 334 -15.87 13.99 6.21
CA ASP A 334 -14.48 13.95 5.72
C ASP A 334 -13.84 15.34 5.72
N GLY A 335 -12.58 15.43 6.15
CA GLY A 335 -11.86 16.71 6.31
C GLY A 335 -12.31 17.63 7.45
N PHE A 336 -13.19 17.19 8.36
CA PHE A 336 -13.63 18.01 9.50
C PHE A 336 -12.53 18.17 10.55
N ASP A 337 -12.14 19.42 10.83
CA ASP A 337 -11.14 19.81 11.83
C ASP A 337 -11.78 20.14 13.18
N ILE A 338 -11.23 19.60 14.28
CA ILE A 338 -11.65 20.00 15.64
C ILE A 338 -10.77 21.15 16.11
N ASP A 339 -11.16 22.40 15.89
CA ASP A 339 -10.30 23.55 16.20
C ASP A 339 -10.74 24.37 17.42
N THR A 340 -12.05 24.41 17.68
CA THR A 340 -12.64 25.12 18.82
C THR A 340 -13.57 24.20 19.65
N PRO A 341 -13.94 24.60 20.88
CA PRO A 341 -14.90 23.84 21.67
C PRO A 341 -16.22 23.60 20.93
N GLU A 342 -16.67 24.56 20.12
CA GLU A 342 -17.86 24.43 19.28
C GLU A 342 -17.69 23.38 18.18
N ASP A 343 -16.51 23.25 17.58
CA ASP A 343 -16.23 22.20 16.60
C ASP A 343 -16.22 20.82 17.24
N TYR A 344 -15.68 20.71 18.46
CA TYR A 344 -15.75 19.48 19.25
C TYR A 344 -17.21 19.09 19.59
N GLU A 345 -18.04 20.05 19.97
CA GLU A 345 -19.48 19.81 20.19
C GLU A 345 -20.24 19.40 18.93
N LYS A 346 -19.79 19.84 17.75
CA LYS A 346 -20.32 19.33 16.46
C LYS A 346 -19.81 17.92 16.17
N ALA A 347 -18.51 17.65 16.41
CA ALA A 347 -17.92 16.32 16.23
C ALA A 347 -18.69 15.24 17.01
N LEU A 348 -19.08 15.54 18.25
CA LEU A 348 -19.91 14.66 19.08
C LEU A 348 -21.32 14.35 18.52
N LYS A 349 -21.74 15.04 17.45
CA LYS A 349 -23.07 14.90 16.81
C LYS A 349 -23.00 14.41 15.37
N LEU A 350 -21.79 14.21 14.83
CA LEU A 350 -21.55 13.84 13.42
C LEU A 350 -21.56 12.33 13.18
N GLU A 351 -21.90 11.54 14.20
CA GLU A 351 -22.17 10.11 14.06
C GLU A 351 -23.56 9.82 13.45
#